data_AF-A0A401QED7-F1
#
_entry.id   AF-A0A401QED7-F1
#
_cell.length_a   1.000
_cell.length_b   1.000
_cell.length_c   1.000
_cell.angle_alpha   90.00
_cell.angle_beta   90.00
_cell.angle_gamma   90.00
#
_symmetry.space_group_name_H-M   'P 1'
#
loop_
_entity.id
_entity.type
_entity.pdbx_description
1 polymer ?
#
loop_
_entity_poly.entity_id
_entity_poly.type
_entity_poly.pdbx_seq_one_letter_code
_entity_poly.pdbx_strand_id
1 'polypeptide(L)' 'MCEYLINFIHKLKQLPEKYMMNSVLENFTILQVVTNRETHELLMCVAYVFEVSTSEHGAQHHIYRLVKD' A
#
# COMPACT_ATOMS: atom_id res chain seq x y z
N MET A 1 1.57 -13.73 -0.78
CA MET A 1 2.39 -12.56 -1.16
C MET A 1 3.56 -13.06 -1.96
N CYS A 2 3.98 -12.33 -3.00
CA CYS A 2 5.18 -12.71 -3.76
C CYS A 2 6.44 -12.56 -2.88
N GLU A 3 7.52 -13.22 -3.28
CA GLU A 3 8.79 -13.20 -2.54
C GLU A 3 9.30 -11.79 -2.28
N TYR A 4 9.14 -10.89 -3.26
CA TYR A 4 9.49 -9.48 -3.12
C TYR A 4 8.77 -8.83 -1.92
N LEU A 5 7.45 -8.98 -1.81
CA LEU A 5 6.68 -8.39 -0.70
C LEU A 5 7.07 -9.00 0.64
N ILE A 6 7.34 -10.31 0.68
CA ILE A 6 7.80 -10.98 1.89
C ILE A 6 9.14 -10.40 2.34
N ASN A 7 10.12 -10.30 1.43
CA ASN A 7 11.44 -9.74 1.72
C ASN A 7 11.38 -8.25 2.08
N PHE A 8 10.50 -7.50 1.43
CA PHE A 8 10.25 -6.09 1.73
C PHE A 8 9.78 -5.94 3.18
N ILE A 9 8.77 -6.70 3.61
CA ILE A 9 8.26 -6.66 4.99
C ILE A 9 9.36 -7.05 6.00
N HIS A 10 10.15 -8.08 5.70
CA HIS A 10 11.26 -8.48 6.58
C HIS A 10 12.28 -7.37 6.76
N LYS A 11 12.73 -6.74 5.66
CA LYS A 11 13.69 -5.62 5.71
C LYS A 11 13.11 -4.39 6.38
N LEU A 12 11.85 -4.06 6.09
CA LEU A 12 11.16 -2.92 6.69
C LEU A 12 11.09 -3.06 8.22
N LYS A 13 10.76 -4.25 8.73
CA LYS A 13 10.69 -4.54 10.16
C LYS A 13 12.04 -4.52 10.88
N GLN A 14 13.15 -4.61 10.15
CA GLN A 14 14.51 -4.54 10.71
C GLN A 14 15.00 -3.10 10.90
N LEU A 15 14.30 -2.11 10.34
CA LEU A 15 14.67 -0.71 10.54
C LEU A 15 14.50 -0.32 12.02
N PRO A 16 15.45 0.43 12.60
CA PRO A 16 15.46 0.71 14.03
C PRO A 16 14.35 1.68 14.45
N GLU A 17 13.90 2.55 13.53
CA GLU A 17 13.00 3.65 13.84
C GLU A 17 11.82 3.72 12.87
N LYS A 18 10.63 4.05 13.39
CA LYS A 18 9.40 4.14 12.57
C LYS A 18 9.51 5.17 11.45
N TYR A 19 10.19 6.30 11.69
CA TYR A 19 10.34 7.33 10.67
C TYR A 19 11.11 6.78 9.46
N MET A 20 12.12 5.92 9.67
CA MET A 20 12.87 5.29 8.58
C MET A 20 11.99 4.33 7.78
N MET A 21 11.10 3.59 8.45
CA MET A 21 10.11 2.74 7.78
C MET A 21 9.17 3.59 6.91
N ASN A 22 8.68 4.69 7.46
CA ASN A 22 7.80 5.61 6.74
C ASN A 22 8.50 6.26 5.54
N SER A 23 9.77 6.68 5.65
CA SER A 23 10.55 7.19 4.51
C SER A 23 10.72 6.16 3.37
N VAL A 24 10.79 4.86 3.70
CA VAL A 24 10.76 3.80 2.67
C VAL A 24 9.36 3.67 2.07
N LEU A 25 8.31 3.73 2.90
CA LEU A 25 6.92 3.58 2.46
C LEU A 25 6.40 4.76 1.64
N GLU A 26 6.96 5.97 1.78
CA GLU A 26 6.66 7.15 0.96
C GLU A 26 6.78 6.86 -0.55
N ASN A 27 7.70 5.98 -0.93
CA ASN A 27 7.97 5.61 -2.32
C ASN A 27 7.45 4.20 -2.67
N PHE A 28 6.70 3.57 -1.77
CA PHE A 28 6.14 2.23 -1.96
C PHE A 28 4.63 2.32 -2.11
N THR A 29 4.12 1.95 -3.29
CA THR A 29 2.69 1.97 -3.60
C THR A 29 2.26 0.66 -4.24
N ILE A 30 1.00 0.28 -4.04
CA ILE A 30 0.37 -0.83 -4.77
C ILE A 30 -0.79 -0.27 -5.57
N LEU A 31 -0.87 -0.61 -6.86
CA LEU A 31 -2.00 -0.28 -7.72
C LEU A 31 -2.77 -1.56 -8.04
N GLN A 32 -4.01 -1.64 -7.57
CA GLN A 32 -4.93 -2.72 -7.92
C GLN A 32 -5.85 -2.24 -9.03
N VAL A 33 -5.76 -2.90 -10.19
CA VAL A 33 -6.64 -2.67 -11.34
C VAL A 33 -7.48 -3.92 -11.54
N VAL A 34 -8.79 -3.77 -11.46
CA VAL A 34 -9.77 -4.83 -11.73
C VAL A 34 -10.49 -4.49 -13.02
N THR A 35 -10.35 -5.36 -14.01
CA THR A 35 -11.01 -5.21 -15.31
C THR A 35 -11.97 -6.35 -15.57
N ASN A 36 -13.00 -6.07 -16.35
CA ASN A 36 -13.81 -7.11 -16.97
C ASN A 36 -12.94 -7.85 -17.99
N ARG A 37 -12.93 -9.18 -17.94
CA ARG A 37 -12.07 -10.01 -18.79
C ARG A 37 -12.44 -9.92 -20.27
N GLU A 38 -13.72 -9.78 -20.59
CA GLU A 38 -14.22 -9.83 -21.96
C GLU A 38 -14.20 -8.45 -22.62
N THR A 39 -14.66 -7.42 -21.89
CA THR A 39 -14.78 -6.06 -22.42
C THR A 39 -13.54 -5.20 -22.15
N HIS A 40 -12.63 -5.66 -21.29
CA HIS A 40 -11.52 -4.88 -20.74
C HIS A 40 -11.93 -3.61 -20.00
N GLU A 41 -13.23 -3.47 -19.68
CA GLU A 41 -13.76 -2.34 -18.93
C GLU A 41 -13.13 -2.27 -17.53
N LEU A 42 -12.75 -1.07 -17.11
CA LEU A 42 -12.23 -0.83 -15.77
C LEU A 42 -13.39 -0.86 -14.75
N LEU A 43 -13.45 -1.92 -13.95
CA LEU A 43 -14.46 -2.08 -12.91
C LEU A 43 -14.06 -1.35 -11.61
N MET A 44 -12.77 -1.41 -11.27
CA MET A 44 -12.24 -0.78 -10.06
C MET A 44 -10.75 -0.50 -10.21
N CYS A 45 -10.32 0.66 -9.69
CA CYS A 45 -8.91 1.00 -9.55
C CYS A 45 -8.67 1.53 -8.13
N VAL A 46 -7.76 0.90 -7.39
CA VAL A 46 -7.40 1.31 -6.02
C VAL A 46 -5.90 1.54 -5.96
N ALA A 47 -5.50 2.76 -5.59
CA ALA A 47 -4.12 3.09 -5.27
C ALA A 47 -3.94 3.01 -3.74
N TYR A 48 -2.99 2.18 -3.30
CA TYR A 48 -2.63 2.03 -1.90
C TYR A 48 -1.32 2.76 -1.61
N VAL A 49 -1.38 3.63 -0.61
CA VAL A 49 -0.24 4.26 0.06
C VAL A 49 -0.19 3.77 1.50
N PHE A 50 0.99 3.75 2.10
CA PHE A 50 1.22 3.04 3.36
C PHE A 50 1.97 3.89 4.38
N GLU A 51 1.67 3.64 5.65
CA GLU A 51 2.40 4.16 6.80
C GLU A 51 2.44 3.08 7.89
N VAL A 52 3.47 3.07 8.72
CA VAL A 52 3.52 2.22 9.92
C VAL A 52 2.64 2.82 11.01
N SER A 53 1.71 2.00 11.52
CA SER A 53 0.80 2.43 12.59
C SER A 53 1.53 2.97 13.83
N THR A 54 1.09 4.11 14.32
CA THR A 54 1.47 4.68 15.61
C THR A 54 0.57 4.19 16.75
N SER A 55 -0.56 3.56 16.41
CA SER A 55 -1.58 3.11 17.35
C SER A 55 -1.23 1.79 18.00
N GLU A 56 -1.49 1.68 19.31
CA GLU A 56 -1.48 0.40 20.04
C GLU A 56 -2.60 -0.54 19.57
N HIS A 57 -3.60 -0.02 18.85
CA HIS A 57 -4.84 -0.73 18.49
C HIS A 57 -4.77 -1.38 17.09
N GLY A 58 -3.58 -1.53 16.51
CA GLY A 58 -3.36 -2.26 15.26
C GLY A 58 -3.39 -1.40 13.99
N ALA A 59 -3.69 -2.05 12.86
CA ALA A 59 -3.70 -1.41 11.54
C ALA A 59 -4.97 -0.56 11.33
N GLN A 60 -4.81 0.59 10.67
CA GLN A 60 -5.88 1.53 10.33
C GLN A 60 -5.81 1.89 8.85
N HIS A 61 -6.91 2.38 8.28
CA HIS A 61 -6.95 2.83 6.88
C HIS A 61 -7.99 3.94 6.69
N HIS A 62 -7.78 4.76 5.67
CA HIS A 62 -8.73 5.75 5.18
C HIS A 62 -8.97 5.52 3.69
N ILE A 63 -10.22 5.67 3.24
CA ILE A 63 -10.59 5.46 1.84
C ILE A 63 -11.04 6.80 1.27
N TYR A 64 -10.44 7.18 0.15
CA TYR A 64 -10.74 8.42 -0.56
C TYR A 64 -11.18 8.09 -1.98
N ARG A 65 -12.17 8.82 -2.49
CA ARG A 65 -12.52 8.76 -3.91
C ARG A 65 -11.54 9.64 -4.67
N LEU A 66 -10.78 9.04 -5.58
CA LEU A 66 -9.88 9.78 -6.45
C LEU A 66 -10.70 10.62 -7.44
N VAL A 67 -10.40 11.92 -7.50
CA VAL A 67 -10.98 12.87 -8.45
C VAL A 67 -9.83 13.53 -9.22
N LYS A 68 -10.09 13.94 -10.45
CA LYS A 68 -9.19 14.78 -11.23
C LYS A 68 -9.83 16.16 -11.28
N ASP A 69 -9.13 17.17 -10.80
CA ASP A 69 -9.53 18.58 -10.94
C ASP A 69 -9.54 19.01 -12.41
#